data_AF-A0AAW5PI48-F1
#
_entry.id   AF-A0AAW5PI48-F1
#
_cell.length_a   1.000
_cell.length_b   1.000
_cell.length_c   1.000
_cell.angle_alpha   90.00
_cell.angle_beta   90.00
_cell.angle_gamma   90.00
#
_symmetry.space_group_name_H-M   'P 1'
#
loop_
_entity.id
_entity.type
_entity.pdbx_description
1 polymer ?
#
loop_
_entity_poly.entity_id
_entity_poly.type
_entity_poly.pdbx_seq_one_letter_code
_entity_poly.pdbx_strand_id
1 'polypeptide(L)'
;MALALDLEFDPGVATYVERPRTLLVRGRDVELCFWISRKCGTESFIVFRRQAAATVPALRAEQQFCAELMEASQRAGLDLAIRKLQSILAARVANATRLELLPYVQAARRSRGISVFIDAVMTHMRRHPVSSFHAIETSLRPTFDWRDIRSATCLLVHRGDLAINFNERLRTSSSVTLGANQ
;
A
#
# COMPACT_ATOMS: atom_id res chain seq x y z
N MET A 1 4.49 -9.04 -5.99
CA MET A 1 3.06 -8.79 -5.73
C MET A 1 2.78 -8.21 -4.35
N ALA A 2 3.12 -8.87 -3.23
CA ALA A 2 2.80 -8.35 -1.89
C ALA A 2 3.35 -6.94 -1.59
N LEU A 3 4.59 -6.65 -2.00
CA LEU A 3 5.19 -5.32 -1.85
C LEU A 3 4.53 -4.27 -2.77
N ALA A 4 4.18 -4.64 -4.00
CA ALA A 4 3.50 -3.74 -4.93
C ALA A 4 2.12 -3.32 -4.40
N LEU A 5 1.37 -4.22 -3.77
CA LEU A 5 0.09 -3.89 -3.14
C LEU A 5 0.27 -2.91 -1.97
N ASP A 6 1.31 -3.09 -1.16
CA ASP A 6 1.64 -2.17 -0.08
C ASP A 6 1.92 -0.75 -0.62
N LEU A 7 2.69 -0.66 -1.71
CA LEU A 7 3.00 0.62 -2.37
C LEU A 7 1.79 1.24 -3.08
N GLU A 8 0.96 0.44 -3.76
CA GLU A 8 -0.24 0.94 -4.45
C GLU A 8 -1.21 1.60 -3.47
N PHE A 9 -1.31 1.11 -2.24
CA PHE A 9 -2.22 1.63 -1.21
C PHE A 9 -1.54 2.57 -0.20
N ASP A 10 -0.28 2.95 -0.41
CA ASP A 10 0.38 3.98 0.39
C ASP A 10 0.04 5.37 -0.17
N PRO A 11 -0.73 6.19 0.55
CA PRO A 11 -1.14 7.51 0.07
C PRO A 11 0.04 8.49 -0.06
N GLY A 12 1.18 8.20 0.56
CA GLY A 12 2.42 8.97 0.44
C GLY A 12 3.21 8.66 -0.83
N VAL A 13 2.95 7.53 -1.50
CA VAL A 13 3.59 7.16 -2.77
C VAL A 13 2.94 7.93 -3.91
N ALA A 14 3.77 8.58 -4.73
CA ALA A 14 3.34 9.25 -5.95
C ALA A 14 3.41 8.30 -7.15
N THR A 15 4.52 7.57 -7.27
CA THR A 15 4.71 6.54 -8.29
C THR A 15 5.78 5.55 -7.85
N TYR A 16 5.78 4.36 -8.45
CA TYR A 16 6.84 3.37 -8.28
C TYR A 16 7.12 2.65 -9.59
N VAL A 17 8.35 2.18 -9.76
CA VAL A 17 8.79 1.39 -10.91
C VAL A 17 9.38 0.08 -10.42
N GLU A 18 8.93 -1.03 -11.00
CA GLU A 18 9.46 -2.36 -10.73
C GLU A 18 10.81 -2.56 -11.42
N ARG A 19 11.73 -3.25 -10.74
CA ARG A 19 13.03 -3.70 -11.27
C ARG A 19 13.80 -2.56 -11.97
N PRO A 20 13.98 -1.40 -11.31
CA PRO A 20 14.48 -0.19 -11.98
C PRO A 20 15.94 -0.30 -12.42
N ARG A 21 16.76 -1.06 -11.69
CA ARG A 21 18.19 -1.22 -11.92
C ARG A 21 18.80 -2.35 -11.10
N THR A 22 20.04 -2.69 -11.42
CA THR A 22 20.91 -3.54 -10.61
C THR A 22 21.95 -2.71 -9.85
N LEU A 23 22.48 -3.30 -8.79
CA LEU A 23 23.56 -2.78 -7.96
C LEU A 23 24.64 -3.86 -7.81
N LEU A 24 25.88 -3.54 -8.17
CA LEU A 24 26.98 -4.47 -8.06
C LEU A 24 27.47 -4.57 -6.60
N VAL A 25 27.35 -5.74 -5.99
CA VAL A 25 27.80 -6.03 -4.62
C VAL A 25 28.70 -7.25 -4.64
N ARG A 26 29.99 -7.07 -4.32
CA ARG A 26 31.02 -8.13 -4.31
C ARG A 26 31.04 -8.96 -5.60
N GLY A 27 30.98 -8.29 -6.75
CA GLY A 27 30.99 -8.93 -8.06
C GLY A 27 29.69 -9.65 -8.43
N ARG A 28 28.61 -9.44 -7.65
CA ARG A 28 27.27 -9.98 -7.95
C ARG A 28 26.32 -8.83 -8.23
N ASP A 29 25.56 -8.94 -9.32
CA ASP A 29 24.49 -8.00 -9.60
C ASP A 29 23.28 -8.30 -8.72
N VAL A 30 22.91 -7.33 -7.90
CA VAL A 30 21.71 -7.37 -7.06
C VAL A 30 20.65 -6.52 -7.72
N GLU A 31 19.57 -7.14 -8.15
CA GLU A 31 18.43 -6.41 -8.69
C GLU A 31 17.63 -5.72 -7.57
N LEU A 32 17.38 -4.43 -7.73
CA LEU A 32 16.48 -3.68 -6.86
C LEU A 32 15.05 -4.00 -7.26
N CYS A 33 14.14 -4.21 -6.30
CA CYS A 33 12.77 -4.60 -6.60
C CYS A 33 11.91 -3.41 -7.02
N PHE A 34 12.05 -2.27 -6.35
CA PHE A 34 11.27 -1.07 -6.62
C PHE A 34 12.12 0.18 -6.49
N TRP A 35 11.88 1.15 -7.38
CA TRP A 35 12.13 2.56 -7.14
C TRP A 35 10.80 3.21 -6.77
N ILE A 36 10.81 4.13 -5.81
CA ILE A 36 9.63 4.77 -5.26
C ILE A 36 9.90 6.27 -5.22
N SER A 37 9.01 7.03 -5.84
CA SER A 37 8.91 8.47 -5.67
C SER A 37 7.73 8.77 -4.75
N ARG A 38 7.98 9.50 -3.66
CA ARG A 38 6.93 9.95 -2.73
C ARG A 38 6.44 11.34 -3.09
N LYS A 39 5.24 11.69 -2.63
CA LYS A 39 4.64 13.02 -2.83
C LYS A 39 5.43 14.16 -2.18
N CYS A 40 6.21 13.86 -1.13
CA CYS A 40 7.14 14.82 -0.52
C CYS A 40 8.43 15.04 -1.34
N GLY A 41 8.56 14.44 -2.52
CA GLY A 41 9.73 14.56 -3.38
C GLY A 41 10.89 13.63 -3.01
N THR A 42 10.75 12.80 -1.98
CA THR A 42 11.77 11.81 -1.62
C THR A 42 11.73 10.61 -2.54
N GLU A 43 12.91 10.18 -2.96
CA GLU A 43 13.09 8.95 -3.73
C GLU A 43 13.78 7.89 -2.89
N SER A 44 13.34 6.64 -3.04
CA SER A 44 13.93 5.52 -2.32
C SER A 44 13.80 4.23 -3.12
N PHE A 45 14.62 3.24 -2.78
CA PHE A 45 14.67 1.95 -3.41
C PHE A 45 14.31 0.86 -2.39
N ILE A 46 13.68 -0.22 -2.88
CA ILE A 46 13.44 -1.42 -2.08
C ILE A 46 14.15 -2.59 -2.72
N VAL A 47 14.82 -3.39 -1.89
CA VAL A 47 15.30 -4.72 -2.25
C VAL A 47 14.67 -5.76 -1.33
N PHE A 48 14.17 -6.86 -1.91
CA PHE A 48 13.66 -7.98 -1.16
C PHE A 48 14.75 -9.02 -0.94
N ARG A 49 14.92 -9.44 0.31
CA ARG A 49 15.87 -10.47 0.69
C ARG A 49 15.16 -11.61 1.41
N ARG A 50 15.15 -12.77 0.77
CA ARG A 50 14.72 -14.02 1.38
C ARG A 50 15.91 -14.68 2.05
N GLN A 51 15.78 -15.00 3.33
CA GLN A 51 16.68 -15.95 3.97
C GLN A 51 16.15 -17.37 3.72
N ALA A 52 17.00 -18.25 3.18
CA ALA A 52 16.75 -19.70 3.18
C ALA A 52 17.14 -20.29 4.55
N ALA A 53 16.55 -21.45 4.91
CA ALA A 53 16.64 -22.18 6.18
C ALA A 53 17.63 -21.65 7.24
N ALA A 54 17.10 -21.34 8.43
CA ALA A 54 17.83 -20.69 9.52
C ALA A 54 18.86 -21.62 10.19
N THR A 55 20.05 -21.72 9.62
CA THR A 55 21.25 -22.09 10.37
C THR A 55 21.96 -20.83 10.85
N VAL A 56 22.68 -20.90 11.98
CA VAL A 56 23.46 -19.76 12.51
C VAL A 56 24.47 -19.22 11.50
N PRO A 57 25.23 -20.05 10.75
CA PRO A 57 26.13 -19.56 9.72
C PRO A 57 25.42 -18.84 8.57
N ALA A 58 24.27 -19.37 8.11
CA ALA A 58 23.50 -18.74 7.04
C ALA A 58 22.93 -17.37 7.46
N LEU A 59 22.53 -17.22 8.72
CA LEU A 59 22.07 -15.95 9.27
C LEU A 59 23.18 -14.90 9.26
N ARG A 60 24.38 -15.27 9.74
CA ARG A 60 25.54 -14.35 9.75
C ARG A 60 25.94 -13.93 8.34
N ALA A 61 25.98 -14.88 7.39
CA ALA A 61 26.28 -14.59 6.00
C ALA A 61 25.28 -13.62 5.37
N GLU A 62 23.98 -13.79 5.64
CA GLU A 62 22.94 -12.89 5.14
C GLU A 62 22.98 -11.50 5.82
N GLN A 63 23.30 -11.43 7.11
CA GLN A 63 23.52 -10.16 7.81
C GLN A 63 24.70 -9.39 7.23
N GLN A 64 25.83 -10.08 7.03
CA GLN A 64 27.02 -9.50 6.41
C GLN A 64 26.71 -9.01 5.00
N PHE A 65 26.02 -9.82 4.19
CA PHE A 65 25.62 -9.42 2.84
C PHE A 65 24.68 -8.20 2.85
N CYS A 66 23.78 -8.09 3.82
CA CYS A 66 22.92 -6.91 3.96
C CYS A 66 23.72 -5.65 4.33
N ALA A 67 24.72 -5.76 5.20
CA ALA A 67 25.60 -4.65 5.52
C ALA A 67 26.36 -4.18 4.27
N GLU A 68 26.95 -5.11 3.53
CA GLU A 68 27.67 -4.82 2.28
C GLU A 68 26.75 -4.20 1.20
N LEU A 69 25.49 -4.64 1.15
CA LEU A 69 24.48 -4.08 0.25
C LEU A 69 24.12 -2.63 0.62
N MET A 70 24.00 -2.32 1.91
CA MET A 70 23.79 -0.95 2.40
C MET A 70 25.00 -0.06 2.12
N GLU A 71 26.23 -0.56 2.29
CA GLU A 71 27.44 0.17 1.92
C GLU A 71 27.52 0.44 0.41
N ALA A 72 27.17 -0.56 -0.41
CA ALA A 72 27.10 -0.39 -1.87
C ALA A 72 26.03 0.64 -2.27
N SER A 73 24.87 0.65 -1.60
CA SER A 73 23.81 1.61 -1.88
C SER A 73 24.22 3.03 -1.50
N GLN A 74 24.86 3.21 -0.33
CA GLN A 74 25.39 4.50 0.11
C GLN A 74 26.44 5.04 -0.86
N ARG A 75 27.38 4.19 -1.32
CA ARG A 75 28.37 4.59 -2.35
C ARG A 75 27.73 4.97 -3.67
N ALA A 76 26.61 4.35 -4.03
CA ALA A 76 25.83 4.68 -5.22
C ALA A 76 24.86 5.86 -5.01
N GLY A 77 24.83 6.48 -3.83
CA GLY A 77 23.93 7.59 -3.49
C GLY A 77 22.45 7.19 -3.42
N LEU A 78 22.15 5.92 -3.14
CA LEU A 78 20.79 5.38 -3.12
C LEU A 78 20.28 5.25 -1.69
N ASP A 79 19.11 5.84 -1.41
CA ASP A 79 18.32 5.50 -0.22
C ASP A 79 17.68 4.12 -0.42
N LEU A 80 18.16 3.11 0.31
CA LEU A 80 17.78 1.72 0.12
C LEU A 80 17.16 1.13 1.38
N ALA A 81 15.96 0.56 1.25
CA ALA A 81 15.30 -0.22 2.28
C ALA A 81 15.35 -1.73 1.93
N ILE A 82 15.87 -2.53 2.86
CA ILE A 82 15.87 -3.99 2.75
C ILE A 82 14.58 -4.54 3.38
N ARG A 83 13.73 -5.19 2.57
CA ARG A 83 12.54 -5.90 3.03
C ARG A 83 12.82 -7.39 3.17
N LYS A 84 12.41 -7.97 4.31
CA LYS A 84 12.63 -9.38 4.65
C LYS A 84 11.33 -10.17 4.55
N LEU A 85 11.42 -11.50 4.53
CA LEU A 85 10.25 -12.36 4.44
C LEU A 85 9.28 -12.15 5.61
N GLN A 86 9.80 -11.95 6.84
CA GLN A 86 8.97 -11.75 8.03
C GLN A 86 8.07 -10.52 7.91
N SER A 87 8.57 -9.41 7.35
CA SER A 87 7.75 -8.20 7.17
C SER A 87 6.62 -8.42 6.17
N ILE A 88 6.85 -9.23 5.13
CA ILE A 88 5.80 -9.58 4.16
C ILE A 88 4.74 -10.49 4.80
N LEU A 89 5.17 -11.47 5.60
CA LEU A 89 4.27 -12.38 6.31
C LEU A 89 3.43 -11.63 7.37
N ALA A 90 4.03 -10.66 8.06
CA ALA A 90 3.32 -9.79 9.00
C ALA A 90 2.21 -8.99 8.29
N ALA A 91 2.46 -8.51 7.06
CA ALA A 91 1.51 -7.76 6.27
C ALA A 91 0.48 -8.62 5.49
N ARG A 92 0.37 -9.93 5.74
CA ARG A 92 -0.50 -10.82 4.94
C ARG A 92 -1.98 -10.41 4.96
N VAL A 93 -2.50 -10.01 6.13
CA VAL A 93 -3.91 -9.65 6.28
C VAL A 93 -4.17 -8.31 5.58
N ALA A 94 -3.28 -7.33 5.80
CA ALA A 94 -3.28 -6.06 5.08
C ALA A 94 -3.26 -6.25 3.57
N ASN A 95 -2.42 -7.13 3.05
CA ASN A 95 -2.33 -7.39 1.62
C ASN A 95 -3.56 -8.12 1.07
N ALA A 96 -4.19 -9.00 1.85
CA ALA A 96 -5.46 -9.60 1.47
C ALA A 96 -6.57 -8.53 1.38
N THR A 97 -6.67 -7.66 2.38
CA THR A 97 -7.63 -6.54 2.38
C THR A 97 -7.38 -5.59 1.19
N ARG A 98 -6.13 -5.20 0.91
CA ARG A 98 -5.78 -4.40 -0.27
C ARG A 98 -6.17 -5.06 -1.58
N LEU A 99 -5.94 -6.37 -1.69
CA LEU A 99 -6.34 -7.14 -2.86
C LEU A 99 -7.86 -7.16 -3.04
N GLU A 100 -8.63 -7.24 -1.95
CA GLU A 100 -10.10 -7.14 -1.98
C GLU A 100 -10.59 -5.74 -2.37
N LEU A 101 -9.89 -4.67 -1.98
CA LEU A 101 -10.23 -3.29 -2.33
C LEU A 101 -9.90 -2.94 -3.79
N LEU A 102 -8.86 -3.54 -4.36
CA LEU A 102 -8.30 -3.14 -5.65
C LEU A 102 -9.31 -3.11 -6.81
N PRO A 103 -10.22 -4.09 -6.98
CA PRO A 103 -11.22 -4.04 -8.06
C PRO A 103 -12.16 -2.83 -7.95
N TYR A 104 -12.54 -2.44 -6.73
CA TYR A 104 -13.39 -1.28 -6.49
C TYR A 104 -12.69 0.03 -6.83
N VAL A 105 -11.41 0.14 -6.48
CA VAL A 105 -10.57 1.30 -6.86
C VAL A 105 -10.46 1.40 -8.37
N GLN A 106 -10.21 0.28 -9.06
CA GLN A 106 -10.13 0.23 -10.51
C GLN A 106 -11.47 0.51 -11.21
N ALA A 107 -12.59 0.10 -10.62
CA ALA A 107 -13.92 0.44 -11.11
C ALA A 107 -14.19 1.95 -10.96
N ALA A 108 -13.90 2.51 -9.78
CA ALA A 108 -14.06 3.93 -9.49
C ALA A 108 -13.23 4.82 -10.44
N ARG A 109 -11.96 4.47 -10.69
CA ARG A 109 -11.09 5.20 -11.63
C ARG A 109 -11.61 5.24 -13.07
N ARG A 110 -12.44 4.26 -13.46
CA ARG A 110 -13.05 4.19 -14.81
C ARG A 110 -14.43 4.85 -14.89
N SER A 111 -15.02 5.20 -13.76
CA SER A 111 -16.35 5.80 -13.71
C SER A 111 -16.31 7.29 -14.05
N ARG A 112 -17.07 7.71 -15.06
CA ARG A 112 -17.15 9.11 -15.50
C ARG A 112 -17.84 10.04 -14.49
N GLY A 113 -18.67 9.47 -13.59
CA GLY A 113 -19.46 10.21 -12.59
C GLY A 113 -18.94 10.08 -11.17
N ILE A 114 -17.71 9.60 -10.97
CA ILE A 114 -17.20 9.22 -9.64
C ILE A 114 -17.17 10.39 -8.64
N SER A 115 -17.06 11.63 -9.11
CA SER A 115 -17.07 12.83 -8.27
C SER A 115 -18.36 12.98 -7.46
N VAL A 116 -19.53 12.69 -8.06
CA VAL A 116 -20.83 12.79 -7.38
C VAL A 116 -20.90 11.83 -6.19
N PHE A 117 -20.40 10.60 -6.37
CA PHE A 117 -20.35 9.61 -5.30
C PHE A 117 -19.32 9.96 -4.22
N ILE A 118 -18.16 10.49 -4.61
CA ILE A 118 -17.16 11.00 -3.68
C ILE A 118 -17.76 12.10 -2.79
N ASP A 119 -18.43 13.08 -3.39
CA ASP A 119 -19.00 14.21 -2.64
C ASP A 119 -20.10 13.73 -1.68
N ALA A 120 -20.94 12.79 -2.11
CA ALA A 120 -21.95 12.17 -1.25
C ALA A 120 -21.34 11.42 -0.07
N VAL A 121 -20.32 10.59 -0.30
CA VAL A 121 -19.62 9.84 0.76
C VAL A 121 -18.91 10.79 1.71
N MET A 122 -18.19 11.80 1.21
CA MET A 122 -17.51 12.78 2.07
C MET A 122 -18.50 13.62 2.88
N THR A 123 -19.65 13.99 2.30
CA THR A 123 -20.71 14.69 3.03
C THR A 123 -21.28 13.84 4.16
N HIS A 124 -21.50 12.54 3.91
CA HIS A 124 -21.91 11.60 4.96
C HIS A 124 -20.85 11.49 6.05
N MET A 125 -19.58 11.30 5.69
CA MET A 125 -18.48 11.11 6.63
C MET A 125 -18.16 12.36 7.46
N ARG A 126 -18.38 13.57 6.93
CA ARG A 126 -18.26 14.80 7.73
C ARG A 126 -19.32 14.89 8.85
N ARG A 127 -20.51 14.31 8.62
CA ARG A 127 -21.59 14.24 9.62
C ARG A 127 -21.40 13.06 10.57
N HIS A 128 -20.82 11.97 10.08
CA HIS A 128 -20.55 10.74 10.81
C HIS A 128 -19.06 10.37 10.67
N PRO A 129 -18.16 11.01 11.46
CA PRO A 129 -16.70 10.85 11.31
C PRO A 129 -16.20 9.41 11.46
N VAL A 130 -16.99 8.57 12.13
CA VAL A 130 -16.80 7.13 12.25
C VAL A 130 -18.06 6.45 11.72
N SER A 131 -17.91 5.60 10.71
CA SER A 131 -19.01 4.86 10.10
C SER A 131 -18.56 3.45 9.73
N SER A 132 -19.43 2.69 9.05
CA SER A 132 -19.06 1.42 8.43
C SER A 132 -19.48 1.42 6.97
N PHE A 133 -18.89 0.55 6.14
CA PHE A 133 -19.32 0.38 4.75
C PHE A 133 -20.85 0.20 4.65
N HIS A 134 -21.43 -0.64 5.51
CA HIS A 134 -22.86 -0.87 5.56
C HIS A 134 -23.67 0.39 5.89
N ALA A 135 -23.22 1.18 6.86
CA ALA A 135 -23.91 2.40 7.28
C ALA A 135 -23.86 3.49 6.21
N ILE A 136 -22.70 3.68 5.56
CA ILE A 136 -22.52 4.61 4.44
C ILE A 136 -23.43 4.19 3.28
N GLU A 137 -23.37 2.93 2.87
CA GLU A 137 -24.18 2.39 1.78
C GLU A 137 -25.67 2.54 2.07
N THR A 138 -26.13 2.18 3.28
CA THR A 138 -27.54 2.26 3.66
C THR A 138 -28.05 3.70 3.68
N SER A 139 -27.24 4.65 4.16
CA SER A 139 -27.62 6.06 4.21
C SER A 139 -27.75 6.68 2.81
N LEU A 140 -26.96 6.22 1.84
CA LEU A 140 -26.90 6.79 0.48
C LEU A 140 -27.73 6.01 -0.54
N ARG A 141 -28.16 4.80 -0.19
CA ARG A 141 -28.97 3.90 -1.03
C ARG A 141 -30.26 4.49 -1.60
N PRO A 142 -30.99 5.42 -0.93
CA PRO A 142 -32.19 6.01 -1.52
C PRO A 142 -31.93 6.75 -2.85
N THR A 143 -30.70 7.20 -3.07
CA THR A 143 -30.31 8.01 -4.24
C THR A 143 -29.35 7.28 -5.17
N PHE A 144 -28.50 6.40 -4.64
CA PHE A 144 -27.37 5.80 -5.39
C PHE A 144 -27.33 4.28 -5.27
N ASP A 145 -26.78 3.61 -6.28
CA ASP A 145 -26.47 2.17 -6.19
C ASP A 145 -25.33 1.95 -5.18
N TRP A 146 -25.49 0.94 -4.32
CA TRP A 146 -24.52 0.65 -3.26
C TRP A 146 -23.14 0.28 -3.82
N ARG A 147 -23.04 -0.25 -5.05
CA ARG A 147 -21.76 -0.62 -5.68
C ARG A 147 -20.95 0.61 -6.05
N ASP A 148 -21.60 1.67 -6.49
CA ASP A 148 -20.97 2.95 -6.80
C ASP A 148 -20.48 3.63 -5.52
N ILE A 149 -21.32 3.60 -4.46
CA ILE A 149 -20.94 4.10 -3.13
C ILE A 149 -19.74 3.33 -2.57
N ARG A 150 -19.74 1.99 -2.66
CA ARG A 150 -18.61 1.16 -2.22
C ARG A 150 -17.35 1.48 -3.01
N SER A 151 -17.47 1.62 -4.34
CA SER A 151 -16.34 1.97 -5.20
C SER A 151 -15.75 3.34 -4.86
N ALA A 152 -16.60 4.35 -4.65
CA ALA A 152 -16.18 5.67 -4.21
C ALA A 152 -15.52 5.64 -2.82
N THR A 153 -16.08 4.87 -1.88
CA THR A 153 -15.53 4.71 -0.52
C THR A 153 -14.14 4.06 -0.58
N CYS A 154 -13.98 2.97 -1.34
CA CYS A 154 -12.67 2.32 -1.54
C CYS A 154 -11.66 3.25 -2.22
N LEU A 155 -12.09 4.08 -3.18
CA LEU A 155 -11.23 5.08 -3.82
C LEU A 155 -10.76 6.16 -2.83
N LEU A 156 -11.63 6.60 -1.93
CA LEU A 156 -11.28 7.57 -0.88
C LEU A 156 -10.31 6.95 0.15
N VAL A 157 -10.48 5.68 0.50
CA VAL A 157 -9.49 4.93 1.29
C VAL A 157 -8.15 4.86 0.56
N HIS A 158 -8.17 4.55 -0.74
CA HIS A 158 -6.96 4.47 -1.57
C HIS A 158 -6.20 5.81 -1.64
N ARG A 159 -6.92 6.93 -1.66
CA ARG A 159 -6.34 8.29 -1.67
C ARG A 159 -5.84 8.76 -0.30
N GLY A 160 -6.25 8.09 0.77
CA GLY A 160 -5.99 8.51 2.16
C GLY A 160 -6.97 9.55 2.70
N ASP A 161 -8.07 9.83 1.98
CA ASP A 161 -9.14 10.72 2.43
C ASP A 161 -10.00 10.05 3.52
N LEU A 162 -10.12 8.72 3.43
CA LEU A 162 -10.71 7.85 4.45
C LEU A 162 -9.68 6.82 4.93
N ALA A 163 -9.90 6.26 6.11
CA ALA A 163 -9.05 5.24 6.68
C ALA A 163 -9.85 4.01 7.13
N ILE A 164 -9.20 2.84 7.05
CA ILE A 164 -9.68 1.56 7.57
C ILE A 164 -8.53 0.83 8.24
N ASN A 165 -8.84 -0.13 9.11
CA ASN A 165 -7.82 -1.04 9.63
C ASN A 165 -7.50 -2.14 8.61
N PHE A 166 -6.41 -1.98 7.87
CA PHE A 166 -5.95 -3.02 6.93
C PHE A 166 -5.54 -4.33 7.63
N ASN A 167 -5.16 -4.29 8.91
CA ASN A 167 -4.78 -5.50 9.65
C ASN A 167 -5.97 -6.36 10.08
N GLU A 168 -7.19 -5.94 9.77
CA GLU A 168 -8.41 -6.71 9.95
C GLU A 168 -8.97 -7.17 8.61
N ARG A 169 -9.69 -8.29 8.64
CA ARG A 169 -10.43 -8.78 7.47
C ARG A 169 -11.52 -7.77 7.12
N LEU A 170 -11.60 -7.39 5.86
CA LEU A 170 -12.65 -6.53 5.36
C LEU A 170 -14.03 -7.17 5.53
N ARG A 171 -14.96 -6.41 6.10
CA ARG A 171 -16.36 -6.75 6.27
C ARG A 171 -17.20 -5.52 5.97
N THR A 172 -18.48 -5.70 5.70
CA THR A 172 -19.43 -4.58 5.58
C THR A 172 -19.54 -3.78 6.89
N SER A 173 -19.27 -4.43 8.03
CA SER A 173 -19.20 -3.79 9.35
C SER A 173 -17.84 -3.17 9.67
N SER A 174 -16.84 -3.27 8.78
CA SER A 174 -15.53 -2.66 9.03
C SER A 174 -15.67 -1.16 9.20
N SER A 175 -15.00 -0.63 10.22
CA SER A 175 -15.00 0.80 10.51
C SER A 175 -14.28 1.57 9.41
N VAL A 176 -14.90 2.67 8.99
CA VAL A 176 -14.39 3.67 8.06
C VAL A 176 -14.36 4.99 8.81
N THR A 177 -13.20 5.64 8.84
CA THR A 177 -13.02 6.94 9.48
C THR A 177 -12.52 7.97 8.49
N LEU A 178 -12.62 9.25 8.84
CA LEU A 178 -11.87 10.29 8.12
C LEU A 178 -10.36 10.00 8.19
N GLY A 179 -9.65 10.23 7.09
CA GLY A 179 -8.21 10.09 7.03
C GLY A 179 -7.51 11.22 7.78
N ALA A 180 -6.25 11.00 8.16
CA ALA A 180 -5.44 11.97 8.92
C ALA A 180 -4.98 13.21 8.10
N ASN A 181 -5.35 13.29 6.82
CA ASN A 181 -4.98 14.39 5.91
C ASN A 181 -6.02 15.53 5.87
N GLN A 182 -6.85 15.67 6.91
CA GLN A 182 -7.81 16.78 7.06
C GLN A 182 -7.50 17.59 8.31
#